data_AF-A0AAN7WAS6-F1
#
_entry.id   AF-A0AAN7WAS6-F1
#
_cell.length_a   1.000
_cell.length_b   1.000
_cell.length_c   1.000
_cell.angle_alpha   90.00
_cell.angle_beta   90.00
_cell.angle_gamma   90.00
#
_symmetry.space_group_name_H-M   'P 1'
#
loop_
_entity.id
_entity.type
_entity.pdbx_description
1 polymer ?
#
loop_
_entity_poly.entity_id
_entity_poly.type
_entity_poly.pdbx_seq_one_letter_code
_entity_poly.pdbx_strand_id
1 'polypeptide(L)' 'MTIAIPYLINPDQANARGKIGFFFGGLAAIALVWSFFRVPETKGRTYEELDIMFSKGVRTRQFGNYHVE' A
#
# COMPACT_ATOMS: atom_id res chain seq x y z
N MET A 1 17.84 1.67 -9.37
CA MET A 1 17.74 0.19 -9.51
C MET A 1 18.85 -0.44 -10.36
N THR A 2 19.74 0.34 -10.98
CA THR A 2 20.81 -0.17 -11.86
C THR A 2 22.04 -0.73 -11.13
N ILE A 3 22.26 -0.39 -9.86
CA ILE A 3 23.43 -0.86 -9.09
C ILE A 3 23.03 -1.87 -8.00
N ALA A 4 21.92 -1.63 -7.30
CA ALA A 4 21.54 -2.42 -6.14
C ALA A 4 21.07 -3.85 -6.48
N ILE A 5 20.28 -4.04 -7.55
CA ILE A 5 19.76 -5.38 -7.91
C ILE A 5 20.87 -6.31 -8.43
N PRO A 6 21.76 -5.89 -9.35
CA PRO A 6 22.86 -6.74 -9.79
C PRO A 6 23.78 -7.17 -8.64
N TYR A 7 24.05 -6.28 -7.68
CA TYR A 7 24.86 -6.57 -6.49
C TYR A 7 24.21 -7.64 -5.60
N LEU A 8 22.89 -7.57 -5.43
CA LEU A 8 22.15 -8.50 -4.59
C LEU A 8 22.03 -9.90 -5.23
N ILE A 9 22.05 -10.00 -6.55
CA ILE A 9 21.92 -11.27 -7.28
C ILE A 9 23.28 -11.97 -7.47
N ASN A 10 24.36 -11.20 -7.60
CA ASN A 10 25.68 -11.74 -7.95
C ASN A 10 26.18 -12.77 -6.90
N PRO A 11 26.54 -14.00 -7.34
CA PRO A 11 27.07 -15.05 -6.46
C PRO A 11 28.34 -14.68 -5.68
N ASP A 12 29.18 -13.82 -6.26
CA ASP A 12 30.46 -13.39 -5.67
C ASP A 12 30.29 -12.18 -4.74
N GLN A 13 29.05 -11.70 -4.58
CA GLN A 13 28.70 -10.57 -3.74
C GLN A 13 27.61 -10.99 -2.74
N ALA A 14 26.45 -10.33 -2.71
CA ALA A 14 25.44 -10.63 -1.68
C ALA A 14 24.74 -11.99 -1.88
N ASN A 15 24.84 -12.58 -3.08
CA ASN A 15 24.34 -13.92 -3.44
C ASN A 15 22.90 -14.21 -2.96
N ALA A 16 22.06 -13.18 -2.87
CA ALA A 16 20.67 -13.33 -2.44
C ALA A 16 19.84 -14.02 -3.52
N ARG A 17 20.24 -13.92 -4.81
CA ARG A 17 19.57 -14.54 -5.97
C ARG A 17 18.04 -14.40 -5.85
N GLY A 18 17.30 -15.52 -5.89
CA GLY A 18 15.84 -15.54 -5.76
C GLY A 18 15.31 -15.19 -4.36
N LYS A 19 16.14 -15.21 -3.30
CA LYS A 19 15.72 -14.86 -1.94
C LYS A 19 15.38 -13.38 -1.78
N ILE A 20 15.87 -12.52 -2.68
CA ILE A 20 15.48 -11.10 -2.74
C ILE A 20 13.96 -10.93 -2.95
N GLY A 21 13.30 -11.93 -3.55
CA GLY A 21 11.85 -11.97 -3.69
C GLY A 21 11.12 -12.01 -2.36
N PHE A 22 11.67 -12.68 -1.33
CA PHE A 22 11.08 -12.66 0.01
C PHE A 22 11.25 -11.31 0.71
N PHE A 23 12.34 -10.59 0.43
CA PHE A 23 12.55 -9.25 0.96
C PHE A 23 11.53 -8.27 0.38
N PHE A 24 11.42 -8.19 -0.95
CA PHE A 24 10.43 -7.33 -1.59
C PHE A 24 9.00 -7.79 -1.35
N GLY A 25 8.77 -9.11 -1.30
CA GLY A 25 7.47 -9.69 -0.95
C GLY A 25 7.05 -9.35 0.48
N GLY A 26 7.97 -9.40 1.45
CA GLY A 26 7.73 -8.97 2.83
C GLY A 26 7.41 -7.48 2.93
N LEU A 27 8.17 -6.63 2.24
CA LEU A 27 7.87 -5.19 2.17
C LEU A 27 6.52 -4.91 1.51
N ALA A 28 6.21 -5.61 0.42
CA ALA A 28 4.91 -5.50 -0.25
C ALA A 28 3.76 -5.96 0.65
N ALA A 29 3.94 -7.02 1.44
CA ALA A 29 2.94 -7.48 2.40
C ALA A 29 2.69 -6.45 3.51
N ILE A 30 3.75 -5.82 4.04
CA ILE A 30 3.62 -4.73 5.03
C ILE A 30 2.87 -3.55 4.42
N ALA A 31 3.23 -3.14 3.20
CA ALA A 31 2.55 -2.06 2.49
C ALA A 31 1.08 -2.40 2.20
N LEU A 32 0.79 -3.65 1.83
CA LEU A 32 -0.58 -4.15 1.60
C LEU A 32 -1.41 -4.08 2.88
N VAL A 33 -0.86 -4.55 4.01
CA VAL A 33 -1.52 -4.49 5.31
C VAL A 33 -1.81 -3.05 5.69
N TRP A 34 -0.83 -2.16 5.57
CA TRP A 34 -1.02 -0.74 5.87
C TRP A 34 -2.09 -0.11 4.98
N SER A 35 -2.01 -0.36 3.66
CA SER A 35 -2.97 0.13 2.68
C SER A 35 -4.39 -0.34 3.00
N PHE A 36 -4.54 -1.64 3.31
CA PHE A 36 -5.83 -2.23 3.66
C PHE A 36 -6.53 -1.58 4.86
N PHE A 37 -5.77 -1.12 5.87
CA PHE A 37 -6.35 -0.47 7.05
C PHE A 37 -6.52 1.05 6.89
N ARG A 38 -5.64 1.72 6.15
CA ARG A 38 -5.55 3.18 6.13
C ARG A 38 -6.06 3.84 4.87
N VAL A 39 -6.11 3.14 3.72
CA VAL A 39 -6.55 3.72 2.46
C VAL A 39 -8.07 3.53 2.33
N PRO A 40 -8.88 4.61 2.34
CA PRO A 40 -10.31 4.53 2.07
C PRO A 40 -10.61 4.36 0.57
N GLU A 41 -11.80 3.85 0.28
CA GLU A 41 -12.34 3.85 -1.09
C GLU A 41 -12.84 5.26 -1.46
N THR A 42 -12.24 5.89 -2.47
CA THR A 42 -12.56 7.26 -2.90
C THR A 42 -13.24 7.32 -4.27
N LYS A 43 -13.41 6.18 -4.95
CA LYS A 43 -14.01 6.13 -6.29
C LYS A 43 -15.46 6.63 -6.27
N GLY A 44 -15.76 7.58 -7.15
CA GLY A 44 -17.12 8.10 -7.35
C GLY A 44 -17.59 9.09 -6.28
N ARG A 45 -16.68 9.62 -5.46
CA ARG A 45 -16.97 10.66 -4.45
C ARG A 45 -16.48 12.03 -4.90
N THR A 46 -17.20 13.07 -4.52
CA THR A 46 -16.72 14.45 -4.65
C THR A 46 -15.74 14.79 -3.53
N TYR A 47 -14.95 15.85 -3.70
CA TYR A 47 -14.02 16.32 -2.66
C TYR A 47 -14.77 16.76 -1.39
N GLU A 48 -15.94 17.38 -1.54
CA GLU A 48 -16.76 17.84 -0.43
C GLU A 48 -17.31 16.66 0.40
N GLU A 49 -17.82 15.61 -0.26
CA GLU A 49 -18.27 14.39 0.41
C GLU A 49 -17.13 13.73 1.21
N LEU A 50 -15.93 13.68 0.63
CA LEU A 50 -14.75 13.13 1.30
C LEU A 50 -14.40 13.93 2.55
N ASP A 51 -14.38 15.26 2.49
CA ASP A 51 -14.12 16.12 3.65
C ASP A 51 -15.15 15.93 4.77
N ILE A 52 -16.44 15.80 4.42
CA ILE A 52 -17.51 15.50 5.39
C ILE A 52 -17.27 14.12 6.03
N MET A 53 -16.86 13.12 5.26
CA MET A 53 -16.61 11.77 5.77
C MET A 53 -15.37 11.70 6.66
N PHE A 54 -14.31 12.44 6.33
CA PHE A 54 -13.12 12.56 7.17
C PHE A 54 -13.42 13.32 8.47
N SER A 55 -14.17 14.42 8.41
CA SER A 55 -14.57 15.19 9.61
C SER A 55 -15.48 14.39 10.55
N LYS A 56 -16.36 13.54 10.00
CA LYS A 56 -17.20 12.61 10.78
C LYS A 56 -16.43 11.39 11.30
N GLY A 57 -15.16 11.21 10.94
CA GLY A 57 -14.34 10.08 11.39
C GLY A 57 -14.88 8.72 10.92
N VAL A 58 -15.49 8.67 9.73
CA VAL A 58 -16.01 7.42 9.16
C VAL A 58 -14.85 6.43 9.01
N ARG A 59 -15.08 5.16 9.30
CA ARG A 59 -14.03 4.14 9.11
C ARG A 59 -13.74 4.01 7.62
N THR A 60 -12.46 3.97 7.25
CA THR A 60 -11.97 3.84 5.86
C THR A 60 -12.67 2.74 5.05
N ARG A 61 -13.01 1.62 5.69
CA ARG A 61 -13.71 0.48 5.06
C ARG A 61 -15.20 0.68 4.82
N GLN A 62 -15.81 1.70 5.42
CA GLN A 62 -17.22 2.04 5.24
C GLN A 62 -17.43 3.11 4.15
N PHE A 63 -16.35 3.69 3.62
CA PHE A 63 -16.44 4.79 2.65
C PHE A 63 -17.23 4.42 1.38
N GLY A 64 -17.08 3.17 0.90
CA GLY A 64 -17.80 2.71 -0.29
C GLY A 64 -19.32 2.72 -0.15
N ASN A 65 -19.85 2.35 1.03
CA ASN A 65 -21.29 2.20 1.27
C ASN A 65 -21.92 3.39 2.02
N TYR A 66 -21.11 4.38 2.41
CA TYR A 66 -21.58 5.53 3.17
C TYR A 66 -22.37 6.49 2.26
N HIS A 67 -23.58 6.87 2.65
CA HIS A 67 -24.35 7.88 1.91
C HIS A 67 -24.24 9.20 2.68
N VAL A 68 -23.73 10.22 2.00
CA VAL A 68 -23.74 11.59 2.53
C VAL A 68 -25.09 12.17 2.12
N GLU A 69 -25.96 12.41 3.10
CA GLU A 69 -27.22 13.16 2.92
C GLU A 69 -26.98 14.66 2.80
#